data_AF-A0A6P0DQL4-F1
#
_entry.id   AF-A0A6P0DQL4-F1
#
_cell.length_a   1.000
_cell.length_b   1.000
_cell.length_c   1.000
_cell.angle_alpha   90.00
_cell.angle_beta   90.00
_cell.angle_gamma   90.00
#
_symmetry.space_group_name_H-M   'P 1'
#
loop_
_entity.id
_entity.type
_entity.pdbx_description
1 polymer ?
#
loop_
_entity_poly.entity_id
_entity_poly.type
_entity_poly.pdbx_seq_one_letter_code
_entity_poly.pdbx_strand_id
1 'polypeptide(L)'
;VSIPWDSVDMQVLVKADGMPTYHMANVIDDHLMKITHVARGEEWLASVPKHILLYRYFDWDQPVFMHLSLMRNADKSKLSKRKNPTSISYYSALGYIPEALMNFLGLFFIQIAEGEELLGMDELSEKFDPANLSKAGAIFDIQKLDWLNGRWIREKLSEEEFQGRVLSWAMENDRLK
;
A
#
# COMPACT_ATOMS: atom_id res chain seq x y z
N VAL A 1 12.51 -22.25 -3.54
CA VAL A 1 12.91 -21.23 -4.54
C VAL A 1 14.33 -21.54 -4.99
N SER A 2 14.56 -21.67 -6.30
CA SER A 2 15.90 -21.83 -6.89
C SER A 2 16.18 -20.60 -7.74
N ILE A 3 17.34 -19.96 -7.57
CA ILE A 3 17.72 -18.73 -8.26
C ILE A 3 19.08 -18.96 -8.95
N PRO A 4 19.18 -18.72 -10.27
CA PRO A 4 20.45 -18.79 -10.99
C PRO A 4 21.50 -17.85 -10.40
N TRP A 5 22.74 -18.32 -10.24
CA TRP A 5 23.81 -17.55 -9.60
C TRP A 5 24.14 -16.24 -10.34
N ASP A 6 24.07 -16.27 -11.67
CA ASP A 6 24.26 -15.12 -12.56
C ASP A 6 23.18 -14.04 -12.42
N SER A 7 22.05 -14.36 -11.77
CA SER A 7 20.98 -13.39 -11.48
C SER A 7 21.13 -12.67 -10.13
N VAL A 8 22.18 -12.96 -9.36
CA VAL A 8 22.45 -12.33 -8.05
C VAL A 8 23.82 -11.63 -8.10
N ASP A 9 23.82 -10.30 -8.04
CA ASP A 9 25.02 -9.47 -7.92
C ASP A 9 25.66 -9.55 -6.53
N MET A 10 26.93 -9.16 -6.44
CA MET A 10 27.64 -9.00 -5.16
C MET A 10 27.09 -7.79 -4.40
N GLN A 11 26.04 -8.03 -3.63
CA GLN A 11 25.34 -7.00 -2.89
C GLN A 11 26.22 -6.41 -1.77
N VAL A 12 26.42 -5.09 -1.81
CA VAL A 12 27.01 -4.36 -0.68
C VAL A 12 26.04 -4.41 0.51
N LEU A 13 26.51 -4.90 1.65
CA LEU A 13 25.74 -5.02 2.90
C LEU A 13 26.01 -3.89 3.88
N VAL A 14 27.24 -3.37 3.92
CA VAL A 14 27.66 -2.27 4.79
C VAL A 14 28.39 -1.25 3.93
N LYS A 15 28.02 0.01 4.05
CA LYS A 15 28.66 1.13 3.35
C LYS A 15 30.00 1.47 4.01
N ALA A 16 30.82 2.26 3.32
CA ALA A 16 32.13 2.70 3.83
C ALA A 16 32.04 3.52 5.14
N ASP A 17 30.90 4.16 5.41
CA ASP A 17 30.62 4.89 6.65
C ASP A 17 30.18 3.99 7.82
N GLY A 18 30.20 2.66 7.64
CA GLY A 18 29.80 1.69 8.65
C GLY A 18 28.29 1.47 8.76
N MET A 19 27.47 2.24 8.03
CA MET A 19 26.02 2.06 8.06
C MET A 19 25.58 0.88 7.17
N PRO A 20 24.63 0.06 7.62
CA PRO A 20 24.09 -1.02 6.79
C PRO A 20 23.35 -0.46 5.56
N THR A 21 23.36 -1.22 4.48
CA THR A 21 22.44 -0.97 3.35
C THR A 21 21.04 -1.44 3.72
N TYR A 22 20.04 -1.06 2.91
CA TYR A 22 18.66 -1.50 3.11
C TYR A 22 18.56 -3.03 3.24
N HIS A 23 19.30 -3.80 2.43
CA HIS A 23 19.22 -5.26 2.47
C HIS A 23 19.69 -5.86 3.79
N MET A 24 20.76 -5.32 4.36
CA MET A 24 21.30 -5.79 5.64
C MET A 24 20.43 -5.34 6.80
N ALA A 25 20.10 -4.04 6.84
CA ALA A 25 19.26 -3.46 7.89
C ALA A 25 17.88 -4.14 7.95
N ASN A 26 17.21 -4.29 6.81
CA ASN A 26 15.87 -4.87 6.76
C ASN A 26 15.84 -6.32 7.25
N VAL A 27 16.80 -7.17 6.86
CA VAL A 27 16.83 -8.57 7.33
C VAL A 27 17.11 -8.66 8.84
N ILE A 28 18.03 -7.83 9.35
CA ILE A 28 18.33 -7.79 10.78
C ILE A 28 17.12 -7.30 11.57
N ASP A 29 16.51 -6.20 11.14
CA ASP A 29 15.35 -5.61 11.83
C ASP A 29 14.15 -6.56 11.77
N ASP A 30 13.86 -7.17 10.62
CA ASP A 30 12.78 -8.14 10.49
C ASP A 30 12.97 -9.32 11.47
N HIS A 31 14.19 -9.84 11.59
CA HIS A 31 14.50 -10.91 12.55
C HIS A 31 14.35 -10.45 14.00
N LEU A 32 14.98 -9.34 14.39
CA LEU A 32 14.97 -8.83 15.76
C LEU A 32 13.57 -8.40 16.21
N MET A 33 12.75 -7.89 15.28
CA MET A 33 11.36 -7.51 15.51
C MET A 33 10.39 -8.68 15.37
N LYS A 34 10.88 -9.91 15.10
CA LYS A 34 10.10 -11.14 14.99
C LYS A 34 9.00 -11.05 13.91
N ILE A 35 9.32 -10.43 12.79
CA ILE A 35 8.40 -10.33 11.65
C ILE A 35 8.14 -11.73 11.09
N THR A 36 6.87 -12.10 10.97
CA THR A 36 6.44 -13.40 10.44
C THR A 36 6.05 -13.33 8.96
N HIS A 37 5.55 -12.18 8.53
CA HIS A 37 5.06 -11.94 7.18
C HIS A 37 5.53 -10.56 6.70
N VAL A 38 6.23 -10.51 5.56
CA VAL A 38 6.69 -9.28 4.92
C VAL A 38 5.81 -9.01 3.70
N ALA A 39 4.91 -8.03 3.82
CA ALA A 39 4.08 -7.53 2.72
C ALA A 39 4.65 -6.23 2.16
N ARG A 40 5.04 -6.19 0.89
CA ARG A 40 5.62 -4.99 0.25
C ARG A 40 5.40 -4.97 -1.26
N GLY A 41 5.68 -3.84 -1.92
CA GLY A 41 5.51 -3.71 -3.37
C GLY A 41 6.41 -4.65 -4.19
N GLU A 42 5.93 -5.07 -5.37
CA GLU A 42 6.62 -5.99 -6.29
C GLU A 42 7.98 -5.48 -6.80
N GLU A 43 8.29 -4.19 -6.65
CA GLU A 43 9.62 -3.64 -6.97
C GLU A 43 10.75 -4.30 -6.18
N TRP A 44 10.43 -4.88 -5.02
CA TRP A 44 11.40 -5.58 -4.17
C TRP A 44 11.52 -7.08 -4.48
N LEU A 45 10.75 -7.60 -5.43
CA LEU A 45 10.71 -9.03 -5.74
C LEU A 45 12.10 -9.56 -6.16
N ALA A 46 12.83 -8.79 -6.98
CA ALA A 46 14.19 -9.13 -7.40
C ALA A 46 15.20 -9.18 -6.24
N SER A 47 14.88 -8.60 -5.09
CA SER A 47 15.74 -8.58 -3.89
C SER A 47 15.49 -9.76 -2.95
N VAL A 48 14.36 -10.47 -3.08
CA VAL A 48 14.02 -11.61 -2.22
C VAL A 48 15.09 -12.70 -2.21
N PRO A 49 15.68 -13.10 -3.36
CA PRO A 49 16.81 -14.03 -3.39
C PRO A 49 17.94 -13.66 -2.41
N LYS A 50 18.30 -12.37 -2.37
CA LYS A 50 19.36 -11.84 -1.52
C LYS A 50 18.98 -11.93 -0.05
N HIS A 51 17.74 -11.56 0.28
CA HIS A 51 17.23 -11.62 1.65
C HIS A 51 17.17 -13.06 2.18
N ILE A 52 16.69 -14.01 1.36
CA ILE A 52 16.69 -15.44 1.70
C ILE A 52 18.10 -15.95 1.99
N LEU A 53 19.10 -15.55 1.19
CA LEU A 53 20.50 -15.93 1.43
C LEU A 53 21.02 -15.35 2.75
N LEU A 54 20.69 -14.10 3.07
CA LEU A 54 21.09 -13.49 4.34
C LEU A 54 20.50 -14.25 5.53
N TYR A 55 19.20 -14.55 5.53
CA TYR A 55 18.57 -15.37 6.58
C TYR A 55 19.29 -16.72 6.75
N ARG A 56 19.62 -17.40 5.64
CA ARG A 56 20.36 -18.67 5.67
C ARG A 56 21.77 -18.53 6.23
N TYR A 57 22.49 -17.45 5.90
CA TYR A 57 23.84 -17.23 6.40
C TYR A 57 23.88 -16.90 7.89
N PHE A 58 22.82 -16.29 8.41
CA PHE A 58 22.67 -16.08 9.85
C PHE A 58 22.09 -17.28 10.60
N ASP A 59 21.73 -18.36 9.88
CA ASP A 59 21.02 -19.51 10.43
C ASP A 59 19.68 -19.11 11.10
N TRP A 60 18.95 -18.22 10.43
CA TRP A 60 17.66 -17.69 10.88
C TRP A 60 16.50 -18.18 10.03
N ASP A 61 15.34 -18.33 10.67
CA ASP A 61 14.08 -18.55 9.96
C ASP A 61 13.65 -17.28 9.21
N GLN A 62 13.38 -17.43 7.91
CA GLN A 62 12.88 -16.36 7.07
C GLN A 62 11.36 -16.17 7.25
N PRO A 63 10.83 -14.94 7.10
CA PRO A 63 9.40 -14.71 7.08
C PRO A 63 8.76 -15.20 5.77
N VAL A 64 7.43 -15.23 5.76
CA VAL A 64 6.65 -15.39 4.53
C VAL A 64 6.67 -14.06 3.76
N PHE A 65 7.11 -14.09 2.50
CA PHE A 65 7.16 -12.91 1.66
C PHE A 65 5.92 -12.80 0.76
N MET A 66 5.23 -11.65 0.81
CA MET A 66 4.07 -11.31 -0.02
C MET A 66 4.37 -10.04 -0.80
N HIS A 67 4.35 -10.12 -2.14
CA HIS A 67 4.64 -8.99 -3.02
C HIS A 67 3.37 -8.48 -3.69
N LEU A 68 3.03 -7.23 -3.39
CA LEU A 68 1.83 -6.54 -3.85
C LEU A 68 2.09 -5.90 -5.21
N SER A 69 1.21 -6.16 -6.18
CA SER A 69 1.32 -5.59 -7.53
C SER A 69 1.22 -4.07 -7.51
N LEU A 70 1.97 -3.40 -8.39
CA LEU A 70 1.94 -1.95 -8.49
C LEU A 70 0.60 -1.45 -9.01
N MET A 71 0.12 -0.37 -8.40
CA MET A 71 -1.00 0.40 -8.92
C MET A 71 -0.68 0.97 -10.32
N ARG A 72 -1.70 0.99 -11.17
CA ARG A 72 -1.64 1.42 -12.57
C ARG A 72 -2.63 2.54 -12.83
N ASN A 73 -2.36 3.37 -13.83
CA ASN A 73 -3.34 4.31 -14.35
C ASN A 73 -4.44 3.54 -15.12
N ALA A 74 -5.52 4.23 -15.49
CA ALA A 74 -6.59 3.67 -16.32
C ALA A 74 -6.09 3.12 -17.67
N ASP A 75 -5.03 3.72 -18.24
CA ASP A 75 -4.35 3.27 -19.45
C ASP A 75 -3.36 2.10 -19.23
N LYS A 76 -3.33 1.53 -18.01
CA LYS A 76 -2.42 0.46 -17.54
C LYS A 76 -0.95 0.84 -17.42
N SER A 77 -0.57 2.08 -17.70
CA SER A 77 0.78 2.56 -17.43
C SER A 77 1.04 2.68 -15.93
N LYS A 78 2.32 2.68 -15.52
CA LYS A 78 2.68 2.77 -14.10
C LYS A 78 2.23 4.10 -13.51
N LEU A 79 1.55 4.06 -12.36
CA LEU A 79 1.24 5.26 -11.58
C LEU A 79 2.56 5.93 -11.17
N SER A 80 2.74 7.21 -11.50
CA SER A 80 3.98 7.94 -11.19
C SER A 80 3.71 9.31 -10.61
N LYS A 81 4.58 9.73 -9.66
CA LYS A 81 4.56 11.08 -9.05
C LYS A 81 4.69 12.22 -10.08
N ARG A 82 5.31 11.94 -11.23
CA ARG A 82 5.54 12.96 -12.28
C ARG A 82 4.27 13.28 -13.07
N LYS A 83 3.36 12.31 -13.22
CA LYS A 83 2.15 12.44 -14.03
C LYS A 83 0.89 12.55 -13.21
N ASN A 84 0.90 12.06 -11.97
CA ASN A 84 -0.29 11.95 -11.13
C ASN A 84 -0.04 12.50 -9.73
N PRO A 85 -1.03 13.19 -9.14
CA PRO A 85 -1.01 13.49 -7.72
C PRO A 85 -1.19 12.18 -6.94
N THR A 86 -0.11 11.69 -6.35
CA THR A 86 -0.08 10.39 -5.64
C THR A 86 0.04 10.55 -4.13
N SER A 87 0.01 11.79 -3.63
CA SER A 87 0.10 12.07 -2.20
C SER A 87 -1.28 11.98 -1.56
N ILE A 88 -1.38 11.32 -0.41
CA ILE A 88 -2.61 11.33 0.41
C ILE A 88 -3.01 12.76 0.78
N SER A 89 -2.03 13.64 1.06
CA SER A 89 -2.30 15.05 1.38
C SER A 89 -2.97 15.81 0.25
N TYR A 90 -2.75 15.41 -1.01
CA TYR A 90 -3.42 16.02 -2.15
C TYR A 90 -4.92 15.68 -2.14
N TYR A 91 -5.27 14.40 -1.96
CA TYR A 91 -6.67 13.97 -1.88
C TYR A 91 -7.36 14.55 -0.63
N SER A 92 -6.68 14.59 0.51
CA SER A 92 -7.18 15.31 1.69
C SER A 92 -7.47 16.78 1.37
N ALA A 93 -6.57 17.47 0.66
CA ALA A 93 -6.79 18.86 0.26
C ALA A 93 -7.96 19.06 -0.70
N LEU A 94 -8.28 18.07 -1.55
CA LEU A 94 -9.46 18.09 -2.41
C LEU A 94 -10.78 17.78 -1.68
N GLY A 95 -10.73 17.40 -0.40
CA GLY A 95 -11.92 17.12 0.41
C GLY A 95 -12.39 15.66 0.36
N TYR A 96 -11.53 14.73 -0.09
CA TYR A 96 -11.81 13.31 0.10
C TYR A 96 -11.73 12.97 1.59
N ILE A 97 -12.77 12.32 2.11
CA ILE A 97 -12.80 11.90 3.51
C ILE A 97 -11.97 10.62 3.71
N PRO A 98 -11.31 10.46 4.88
CA PRO A 98 -10.37 9.37 5.11
C PRO A 98 -11.02 7.99 4.96
N GLU A 99 -12.28 7.84 5.34
CA GLU A 99 -13.03 6.59 5.22
C GLU A 99 -13.21 6.17 3.76
N ALA A 100 -13.53 7.12 2.87
CA ALA A 100 -13.69 6.84 1.45
C ALA A 100 -12.37 6.47 0.77
N LEU A 101 -11.29 7.17 1.11
CA LEU A 101 -9.96 6.86 0.57
C LEU A 101 -9.46 5.51 1.09
N MET A 102 -9.66 5.22 2.38
CA MET A 102 -9.33 3.93 2.99
C MET A 102 -10.15 2.81 2.34
N ASN A 103 -11.46 3.01 2.19
CA ASN A 103 -12.34 2.05 1.54
C ASN A 103 -11.85 1.77 0.11
N PHE A 104 -11.62 2.81 -0.69
CA PHE A 104 -11.15 2.67 -2.08
C PHE A 104 -9.85 1.86 -2.19
N LEU A 105 -8.85 2.17 -1.35
CA LEU A 105 -7.57 1.45 -1.34
C LEU A 105 -7.75 0.01 -0.83
N GLY A 106 -8.64 -0.20 0.15
CA GLY A 106 -8.99 -1.50 0.71
C GLY A 106 -9.57 -2.46 -0.33
N LEU A 107 -10.36 -1.95 -1.28
CA LEU A 107 -10.92 -2.75 -2.39
C LEU A 107 -9.83 -3.42 -3.24
N PHE A 108 -8.60 -2.92 -3.24
CA PHE A 108 -7.49 -3.55 -3.97
C PHE A 108 -6.97 -4.83 -3.31
N PHE A 109 -7.30 -5.06 -2.03
CA PHE A 109 -6.80 -6.18 -1.24
C PHE A 109 -7.84 -7.27 -0.99
N ILE A 110 -9.06 -7.10 -1.48
CA ILE A 110 -10.14 -8.06 -1.34
C ILE A 110 -10.69 -8.47 -2.70
N GLN A 111 -11.33 -9.63 -2.77
CA GLN A 111 -12.10 -10.03 -3.95
C GLN A 111 -13.56 -9.62 -3.77
N ILE A 112 -14.08 -8.89 -4.76
CA ILE A 112 -15.51 -8.59 -4.85
C ILE A 112 -15.99 -9.23 -6.14
N ALA A 113 -16.69 -10.35 -6.01
CA ALA A 113 -17.29 -11.03 -7.17
C ALA A 113 -18.53 -10.24 -7.66
N GLU A 114 -19.39 -9.86 -6.73
CA GLU A 114 -20.59 -9.00 -6.87
C GLU A 114 -20.94 -8.51 -5.44
N GLY A 115 -21.33 -7.25 -5.26
CA GLY A 115 -21.76 -6.76 -3.94
C GLY A 115 -21.51 -5.27 -3.67
N GLU A 116 -21.85 -4.87 -2.45
CA GLU A 116 -21.63 -3.50 -1.95
C GLU A 116 -20.13 -3.19 -1.84
N GLU A 117 -19.74 -2.02 -2.36
CA GLU A 117 -18.34 -1.55 -2.31
C GLU A 117 -18.11 -0.51 -1.21
N LEU A 118 -19.18 0.00 -0.60
CA LEU A 118 -19.15 0.89 0.56
C LEU A 118 -18.84 0.11 1.84
N LEU A 119 -17.56 -0.17 2.09
CA LEU A 119 -17.08 -1.03 3.16
C LEU A 119 -16.19 -0.25 4.15
N GLY A 120 -16.47 -0.40 5.43
CA GLY A 120 -15.61 0.06 6.51
C GLY A 120 -14.36 -0.80 6.67
N MET A 121 -13.44 -0.36 7.54
CA MET A 121 -12.17 -1.05 7.79
C MET A 121 -12.38 -2.48 8.33
N ASP A 122 -13.36 -2.65 9.22
CA ASP A 122 -13.66 -3.95 9.82
C ASP A 122 -14.18 -4.93 8.75
N GLU A 123 -15.12 -4.49 7.89
CA GLU A 123 -15.66 -5.29 6.79
C GLU A 123 -14.58 -5.65 5.76
N LEU A 124 -13.66 -4.73 5.46
CA LEU A 124 -12.50 -5.00 4.61
C LEU A 124 -11.56 -6.02 5.24
N SER A 125 -11.33 -5.91 6.56
CA SER A 125 -10.46 -6.82 7.31
C SER A 125 -11.03 -8.23 7.37
N GLU A 126 -12.35 -8.37 7.55
CA GLU A 126 -13.05 -9.66 7.52
C GLU A 126 -12.98 -10.34 6.14
N LYS A 127 -12.95 -9.54 5.07
CA LYS A 127 -12.89 -10.03 3.68
C LYS A 127 -11.46 -10.24 3.18
N PHE A 128 -10.45 -9.81 3.93
CA PHE A 128 -9.05 -9.93 3.52
C PHE A 128 -8.56 -11.37 3.61
N ASP A 129 -8.10 -11.91 2.48
CA ASP A 129 -7.42 -13.20 2.42
C ASP A 129 -6.13 -13.06 1.58
N PRO A 130 -4.94 -13.23 2.19
CA PRO A 130 -3.67 -13.10 1.48
C PRO A 130 -3.52 -14.12 0.34
N ALA A 131 -4.19 -15.28 0.40
CA ALA A 131 -4.16 -16.28 -0.67
C ALA A 131 -4.88 -15.81 -1.94
N ASN A 132 -5.80 -14.86 -1.80
CA ASN A 132 -6.67 -14.36 -2.87
C ASN A 132 -6.21 -13.02 -3.47
N LEU A 133 -5.06 -12.50 -3.03
CA LEU A 133 -4.49 -11.26 -3.55
C LEU A 133 -4.25 -11.33 -5.06
N SER A 134 -4.78 -10.34 -5.77
CA SER A 134 -4.62 -10.23 -7.21
C SER A 134 -3.15 -10.01 -7.58
N LYS A 135 -2.69 -10.74 -8.61
CA LYS A 135 -1.37 -10.53 -9.25
C LYS A 135 -1.42 -9.46 -10.33
N ALA A 136 -2.62 -8.99 -10.70
CA ALA A 136 -2.78 -7.90 -11.64
C ALA A 136 -2.67 -6.57 -10.89
N GLY A 137 -1.95 -5.61 -11.48
CA GLY A 137 -1.84 -4.26 -10.91
C GLY A 137 -3.21 -3.59 -10.80
N ALA A 138 -3.57 -3.15 -9.59
CA ALA A 138 -4.82 -2.46 -9.33
C ALA A 138 -4.90 -1.15 -10.14
N ILE A 139 -6.04 -0.89 -10.76
CA ILE A 139 -6.27 0.35 -11.52
C ILE A 139 -6.68 1.43 -10.52
N PHE A 140 -5.91 2.52 -10.48
CA PHE A 140 -6.24 3.71 -9.70
C PHE A 140 -7.26 4.55 -10.48
N ASP A 141 -8.54 4.24 -10.28
CA ASP A 141 -9.67 4.91 -10.91
C ASP A 141 -10.21 6.06 -10.04
N ILE A 142 -9.97 7.30 -10.49
CA ILE A 142 -10.41 8.50 -9.78
C ILE A 142 -11.94 8.64 -9.82
N GLN A 143 -12.61 8.22 -10.91
CA GLN A 143 -14.08 8.32 -11.00
C GLN A 143 -14.74 7.40 -9.96
N LYS A 144 -14.17 6.22 -9.75
CA LYS A 144 -14.60 5.31 -8.70
C LYS A 144 -14.37 5.89 -7.31
N LEU A 145 -13.22 6.53 -7.08
CA LEU A 145 -12.95 7.22 -5.82
C LEU A 145 -13.93 8.38 -5.56
N ASP A 146 -14.27 9.18 -6.59
CA ASP A 146 -15.27 10.26 -6.50
C ASP A 146 -16.65 9.71 -6.13
N TRP A 147 -17.08 8.66 -6.81
CA TRP A 147 -18.34 7.98 -6.55
C TRP A 147 -18.40 7.47 -5.10
N LEU A 148 -17.34 6.78 -4.66
CA LEU A 148 -17.27 6.20 -3.31
C LEU A 148 -17.25 7.28 -2.23
N ASN A 149 -16.50 8.36 -2.45
CA ASN A 149 -16.47 9.52 -1.55
C ASN A 149 -17.85 10.18 -1.43
N GLY A 150 -18.55 10.36 -2.55
CA GLY A 150 -19.91 10.87 -2.54
C GLY A 150 -20.89 9.96 -1.80
N ARG A 151 -20.76 8.63 -1.94
CA ARG A 151 -21.58 7.66 -1.21
C ARG A 151 -21.31 7.76 0.30
N TRP A 152 -20.06 7.75 0.73
CA TRP A 152 -19.70 7.91 2.15
C TRP A 152 -20.28 9.20 2.74
N ILE A 153 -20.14 10.32 2.04
CA ILE A 153 -20.67 11.60 2.52
C ILE A 153 -22.19 11.55 2.67
N ARG A 154 -22.92 10.99 1.69
CA ARG A 154 -24.40 11.00 1.70
C ARG A 154 -25.04 9.96 2.59
N GLU A 155 -24.37 8.82 2.80
CA GLU A 155 -24.98 7.64 3.43
C GLU A 155 -24.43 7.33 4.81
N LYS A 156 -23.23 7.82 5.13
CA LYS A 156 -22.55 7.50 6.39
C LYS A 156 -22.37 8.71 7.30
N LEU A 157 -22.57 9.94 6.79
CA LEU A 157 -22.54 11.14 7.61
C LEU A 157 -23.94 11.68 7.83
N SER A 158 -24.22 12.09 9.07
CA SER A 158 -25.32 13.00 9.37
C SER A 158 -25.02 14.42 8.86
N GLU A 159 -26.06 15.25 8.79
CA GLU A 159 -25.92 16.65 8.38
C GLU A 159 -24.95 17.42 9.29
N GLU A 160 -25.03 17.20 10.61
CA GLU A 160 -24.17 17.86 11.60
C GLU A 160 -22.69 17.44 11.43
N GLU A 161 -22.42 16.14 11.25
CA GLU A 161 -21.08 15.64 11.00
C GLU A 161 -20.50 16.18 9.69
N PHE A 162 -21.32 16.23 8.64
CA PHE A 162 -20.91 16.80 7.36
C PHE A 162 -20.51 18.28 7.51
N GLN A 163 -21.36 19.10 8.15
CA GLN A 163 -21.06 20.51 8.38
C GLN A 163 -19.77 20.69 9.19
N GLY A 164 -19.60 19.94 10.29
CA GLY A 164 -18.40 20.00 11.12
C GLY A 164 -17.13 19.60 10.36
N ARG A 165 -17.20 18.56 9.52
CA ARG A 165 -16.06 18.11 8.70
C ARG A 165 -15.71 19.11 7.62
N VAL A 166 -16.70 19.72 6.95
CA VAL A 166 -16.47 20.76 5.93
C VAL A 166 -15.81 22.00 6.54
N LEU A 167 -16.30 22.46 7.69
CA LEU A 167 -15.69 23.60 8.40
C LEU A 167 -14.25 23.29 8.81
N SER A 168 -14.00 22.10 9.35
CA SER A 168 -12.64 21.66 9.73
C SER A 168 -11.71 21.64 8.52
N TRP A 169 -12.17 21.05 7.41
CA TRP A 169 -11.41 20.99 6.16
C TRP A 169 -11.12 22.38 5.58
N ALA A 170 -12.09 23.30 5.65
CA ALA A 170 -11.97 24.65 5.14
C ALA A 170 -10.97 25.52 5.92
N MET A 171 -10.94 25.34 7.25
CA MET A 171 -10.01 26.05 8.13
C MET A 171 -8.57 25.54 8.00
N GLU A 172 -8.38 24.28 7.64
CA GLU A 172 -7.06 23.70 7.46
C GLU A 172 -6.31 24.37 6.30
N ASN A 173 -5.11 24.91 6.55
CA ASN A 173 -4.28 25.59 5.56
C ASN A 173 -4.98 26.72 4.78
N ASP A 174 -5.98 27.38 5.39
CA ASP A 174 -6.70 28.50 4.80
C ASP A 174 -7.32 28.22 3.42
N ARG A 175 -7.82 27.00 3.19
CA ARG A 175 -8.31 26.54 1.87
C ARG A 175 -9.45 27.38 1.26
N LEU A 176 -10.20 28.14 2.07
CA LEU A 176 -11.33 28.98 1.63
C LEU A 176 -11.11 30.50 1.79
N LYS A 177 -9.86 30.99 1.85
CA LYS A 177 -9.60 32.45 1.81
C LYS A 177 -9.82 33.07 0.43
#